data_AF-A0A9D1ND92-F1
#
_entry.id   AF-A0A9D1ND92-F1
#
_cell.length_a   1.000
_cell.length_b   1.000
_cell.length_c   1.000
_cell.angle_alpha   90.00
_cell.angle_beta   90.00
_cell.angle_gamma   90.00
#
_symmetry.space_group_name_H-M   'P 1'
#
loop_
_entity.id
_entity.type
_entity.pdbx_description
1 polymer ?
#
loop_
_entity_poly.entity_id
_entity_poly.type
_entity_poly.pdbx_seq_one_letter_code
_entity_poly.pdbx_strand_id
1 'polypeptide(L)'
;MSKSVRAISVSLLILTLLSTLFACGTMSAAAASRELSAARQVLSDGDSVLKAGSPQTGATNDQPFPEGAGGSRNFRIPAFTVLQDGSLFAAADARYATTGDGGGLDIITAVSNDNGKTWNQNFAIWYPDSEGYAGNQATTAIDSLVVQGKDGTIFVIADMNPTGVTTMGGFTMPGYGTGYMEIDGIERLALTDDYAETNDNPDQTAYPYYMGDFSEGYARVYRTADRTPSDWVLDVWWNLYRITPSGDYQPLRQTQVNNPAQTIQQNVFYKDSVLHVYNTGYLMLTVSRDGGRTWHPEVLNPAIKRDDESALLVSPGKGTVTKDGTILIPFYNWYTDQTTLTQNASFIWSKDNGKTWHRTADTHNANDVNWVSESEIVELYNGTLRMFVRNETGYLTYIDATWSERDDNYIWSDPQITSVKITSECKLTAITHSQTIDGKLAVMIAAPTLFRRENGMIFTFLVDKDNSMKPAYRYRINRGVFGYSCMDELPDGSIGILYETEPGKMLYRSIALEDVIARRYIDMMMVIILCPTIGGIVLIAGITLIAIKIYKKKKRITTL
;
A
#
# COMPACT_ATOMS: atom_id res chain seq x y z
N MET A 1 -41.81 -1.91 11.26
CA MET A 1 -41.48 -2.69 12.48
C MET A 1 -40.17 -2.13 13.04
N SER A 2 -40.21 -1.60 14.27
CA SER A 2 -39.22 -0.66 14.80
C SER A 2 -37.87 -1.30 15.13
N LYS A 3 -36.81 -0.50 15.05
CA LYS A 3 -35.41 -0.83 15.42
C LYS A 3 -35.30 -1.57 16.78
N SER A 4 -36.22 -1.29 17.70
CA SER A 4 -36.39 -1.95 19.00
C SER A 4 -36.59 -3.46 18.89
N VAL A 5 -37.33 -3.95 17.89
CA VAL A 5 -37.63 -5.38 17.73
C VAL A 5 -36.41 -6.17 17.25
N ARG A 6 -35.53 -5.56 16.43
CA ARG A 6 -34.26 -6.18 15.98
C ARG A 6 -33.23 -6.29 17.12
N ALA A 7 -33.06 -5.23 17.91
CA ALA A 7 -32.16 -5.23 19.06
C ALA A 7 -32.57 -6.25 20.14
N ILE A 8 -33.88 -6.36 20.39
CA ILE A 8 -34.44 -7.39 21.30
C ILE A 8 -34.18 -8.80 20.75
N SER A 9 -34.31 -9.02 19.44
CA SER A 9 -34.13 -10.33 18.82
C SER A 9 -32.67 -10.82 18.87
N VAL A 10 -31.69 -9.93 18.67
CA VAL A 10 -30.25 -10.27 18.75
C VAL A 10 -29.82 -10.51 20.20
N SER A 11 -30.31 -9.68 21.13
CA SER A 11 -30.05 -9.85 22.57
C SER A 11 -30.61 -11.16 23.09
N LEU A 12 -31.80 -11.56 22.63
CA LEU A 12 -32.37 -12.86 22.98
C LEU A 12 -31.49 -13.99 22.45
N LEU A 13 -31.07 -13.93 21.17
CA LEU A 13 -30.25 -14.97 20.53
C LEU A 13 -28.92 -15.21 21.25
N ILE A 14 -28.25 -14.12 21.66
CA ILE A 14 -26.98 -14.16 22.42
C ILE A 14 -27.21 -14.76 23.81
N LEU A 15 -28.29 -14.37 24.50
CA LEU A 15 -28.65 -14.97 25.79
C LEU A 15 -28.95 -16.47 25.65
N THR A 16 -29.66 -16.89 24.59
CA THR A 16 -29.95 -18.31 24.37
C THR A 16 -28.65 -19.09 24.12
N LEU A 17 -27.75 -18.59 23.28
CA LEU A 17 -26.45 -19.23 22.98
C LEU A 17 -25.57 -19.37 24.24
N LEU A 18 -25.44 -18.29 25.01
CA LEU A 18 -24.67 -18.28 26.25
C LEU A 18 -25.26 -19.22 27.29
N SER A 19 -26.60 -19.28 27.41
CA SER A 19 -27.28 -20.20 28.32
C SER A 19 -27.07 -21.68 27.95
N THR A 20 -27.03 -22.00 26.64
CA THR A 20 -26.75 -23.36 26.16
C THR A 20 -25.29 -23.77 26.38
N LEU A 21 -24.34 -22.85 26.21
CA LEU A 21 -22.91 -23.10 26.47
C LEU A 21 -22.63 -23.28 27.98
N PHE A 22 -23.38 -22.56 28.82
CA PHE A 22 -23.31 -22.73 30.27
C PHE A 22 -23.89 -24.07 30.74
N ALA A 23 -25.04 -24.47 30.19
CA ALA A 23 -25.67 -25.75 30.49
C ALA A 23 -24.87 -26.96 30.00
N CYS A 24 -24.04 -26.80 28.96
CA CYS A 24 -23.17 -27.85 28.43
C CYS A 24 -21.79 -27.93 29.10
N GLY A 25 -21.50 -27.07 30.10
CA GLY A 25 -20.24 -27.09 30.86
C GLY A 25 -19.01 -26.65 30.06
N THR A 26 -19.18 -26.08 28.87
CA THR A 26 -18.08 -25.70 27.96
C THR A 26 -17.51 -24.31 28.25
N MET A 27 -18.08 -23.56 29.20
CA MET A 27 -17.67 -22.20 29.52
C MET A 27 -17.82 -21.89 31.02
N SER A 28 -16.83 -21.22 31.61
CA SER A 28 -16.83 -20.80 33.02
C SER A 28 -17.70 -19.55 33.26
N ALA A 29 -18.21 -19.39 34.48
CA ALA A 29 -18.95 -18.19 34.94
C ALA A 29 -18.24 -16.87 34.63
N ALA A 30 -16.92 -16.84 34.81
CA ALA A 30 -16.11 -15.65 34.55
C ALA A 30 -15.92 -15.38 33.05
N ALA A 31 -15.89 -16.41 32.21
CA ALA A 31 -15.81 -16.26 30.75
C ALA A 31 -17.16 -15.80 30.19
N ALA A 32 -18.27 -16.37 30.68
CA ALA A 32 -19.60 -15.93 30.31
C ALA A 32 -19.87 -14.48 30.74
N SER A 33 -19.41 -14.05 31.92
CA SER A 33 -19.58 -12.66 32.36
C SER A 33 -18.76 -11.67 31.53
N ARG A 34 -17.59 -12.08 31.04
CA ARG A 34 -16.74 -11.27 30.13
C ARG A 34 -17.38 -11.14 28.74
N GLU A 35 -17.85 -12.24 28.16
CA GLU A 35 -18.58 -12.22 26.89
C GLU A 35 -19.89 -11.42 27.01
N LEU A 36 -20.57 -11.51 28.16
CA LEU A 36 -21.77 -10.72 28.42
C LEU A 36 -21.47 -9.23 28.63
N SER A 37 -20.31 -8.86 29.19
CA SER A 37 -19.91 -7.45 29.31
C SER A 37 -19.48 -6.89 27.95
N ALA A 38 -18.71 -7.64 27.16
CA ALA A 38 -18.35 -7.28 25.80
C ALA A 38 -19.59 -7.15 24.90
N ALA A 39 -20.52 -8.11 24.96
CA ALA A 39 -21.79 -8.05 24.25
C ALA A 39 -22.69 -6.91 24.76
N ARG A 40 -22.69 -6.60 26.07
CA ARG A 40 -23.39 -5.41 26.61
C ARG A 40 -22.78 -4.11 26.13
N GLN A 41 -21.46 -4.04 25.98
CA GLN A 41 -20.76 -2.86 25.47
C GLN A 41 -21.12 -2.64 23.99
N VAL A 42 -21.09 -3.71 23.18
CA VAL A 42 -21.55 -3.71 21.78
C VAL A 42 -23.06 -3.42 21.64
N LEU A 43 -23.90 -3.85 22.58
CA LEU A 43 -25.34 -3.55 22.57
C LEU A 43 -25.70 -2.19 23.18
N SER A 44 -24.77 -1.54 23.89
CA SER A 44 -24.90 -0.17 24.39
C SER A 44 -24.59 0.89 23.34
N ASP A 45 -24.10 0.48 22.16
CA ASP A 45 -23.86 1.31 20.96
C ASP A 45 -25.16 1.80 20.28
N GLY A 46 -26.21 2.06 21.06
CA GLY A 46 -27.38 2.81 20.61
C GLY A 46 -27.07 4.26 20.19
N ASP A 47 -25.82 4.70 20.40
CA ASP A 47 -25.25 6.03 20.13
C ASP A 47 -23.82 5.94 19.54
N SER A 48 -23.52 4.97 18.67
CA SER A 48 -22.17 4.83 18.09
C SER A 48 -21.79 6.07 17.27
N VAL A 49 -20.84 6.87 17.77
CA VAL A 49 -20.28 8.02 17.05
C VAL A 49 -19.37 7.51 15.93
N LEU A 50 -19.42 8.20 14.78
CA LEU A 50 -18.55 7.91 13.65
C LEU A 50 -17.07 8.13 14.04
N LYS A 51 -16.20 7.14 13.83
CA LYS A 51 -14.80 7.18 14.27
C LYS A 51 -13.84 6.52 13.27
N ALA A 52 -12.55 6.80 13.40
CA ALA A 52 -11.52 6.18 12.56
C ALA A 52 -11.57 4.65 12.67
N GLY A 53 -11.40 3.96 11.53
CA GLY A 53 -11.48 2.50 11.45
C GLY A 53 -12.88 1.91 11.43
N SER A 54 -13.95 2.73 11.40
CA SER A 54 -15.31 2.21 11.24
C SER A 54 -15.47 1.61 9.84
N PRO A 55 -16.00 0.38 9.70
CA PRO A 55 -16.19 -0.25 8.39
C PRO A 55 -17.08 0.59 7.46
N GLN A 56 -16.61 0.80 6.23
CA GLN A 56 -17.37 1.50 5.19
C GLN A 56 -17.53 0.57 3.98
N THR A 57 -18.64 -0.16 3.93
CA THR A 57 -18.84 -1.19 2.92
C THR A 57 -19.59 -0.68 1.69
N GLY A 58 -19.17 -1.10 0.50
CA GLY A 58 -19.83 -0.81 -0.76
C GLY A 58 -19.75 -1.98 -1.73
N ALA A 59 -20.35 -1.82 -2.92
CA ALA A 59 -20.19 -2.79 -4.01
C ALA A 59 -20.25 -2.10 -5.37
N THR A 60 -19.46 -2.59 -6.32
CA THR A 60 -19.42 -2.11 -7.70
C THR A 60 -19.38 -3.27 -8.70
N ASN A 61 -19.73 -2.96 -9.95
CA ASN A 61 -19.67 -3.90 -11.06
C ASN A 61 -18.53 -3.52 -12.00
N ASP A 62 -17.92 -4.53 -12.63
CA ASP A 62 -16.89 -4.49 -13.67
C ASP A 62 -15.55 -3.84 -13.29
N GLN A 63 -15.54 -2.87 -12.37
CA GLN A 63 -14.38 -2.10 -11.96
C GLN A 63 -14.34 -1.97 -10.43
N PRO A 64 -13.15 -2.06 -9.80
CA PRO A 64 -13.02 -1.96 -8.36
C PRO A 64 -13.32 -0.55 -7.85
N PHE A 65 -12.90 0.49 -8.59
CA PHE A 65 -12.99 1.88 -8.14
C PHE A 65 -13.52 2.83 -9.24
N PRO A 66 -14.76 2.64 -9.72
CA PRO A 66 -15.43 3.63 -10.57
C PRO A 66 -15.68 4.93 -9.79
N GLU A 67 -15.90 6.04 -10.51
CA GLU A 67 -16.29 7.31 -9.87
C GLU A 67 -17.51 7.13 -8.95
N GLY A 68 -17.42 7.66 -7.72
CA GLY A 68 -18.44 7.55 -6.68
C GLY A 68 -18.26 6.35 -5.74
N ALA A 69 -17.38 5.40 -6.05
CA ALA A 69 -17.02 4.31 -5.15
C ALA A 69 -16.55 4.84 -3.79
N GLY A 70 -17.06 4.29 -2.69
CA GLY A 70 -16.74 4.77 -1.34
C GLY A 70 -16.95 6.28 -1.12
N GLY A 71 -17.79 6.94 -1.93
CA GLY A 71 -17.99 8.39 -1.89
C GLY A 71 -16.91 9.24 -2.58
N SER A 72 -15.87 8.64 -3.15
CA SER A 72 -14.78 9.37 -3.81
C SER A 72 -15.00 9.57 -5.31
N ARG A 73 -14.61 10.74 -5.83
CA ARG A 73 -14.67 11.04 -7.28
C ARG A 73 -13.40 10.68 -8.04
N ASN A 74 -12.27 10.58 -7.33
CA ASN A 74 -10.96 10.33 -7.91
C ASN A 74 -10.25 9.20 -7.17
N PHE A 75 -9.51 8.41 -7.93
CA PHE A 75 -8.66 7.35 -7.40
C PHE A 75 -7.31 7.38 -8.09
N ARG A 76 -6.28 7.07 -7.32
CA ARG A 76 -4.91 6.94 -7.78
C ARG A 76 -4.20 5.84 -7.01
N ILE A 77 -2.99 5.54 -7.44
CA ILE A 77 -2.07 4.64 -6.74
C ILE A 77 -2.62 3.22 -6.60
N PRO A 78 -2.75 2.50 -7.72
CA PRO A 78 -3.31 1.16 -7.70
C PRO A 78 -2.37 0.17 -6.99
N ALA A 79 -2.93 -0.57 -6.05
CA ALA A 79 -2.37 -1.77 -5.47
C ALA A 79 -3.27 -2.97 -5.82
N PHE A 80 -2.68 -4.08 -6.23
CA PHE A 80 -3.42 -5.24 -6.74
C PHE A 80 -2.68 -6.54 -6.45
N THR A 81 -3.40 -7.57 -5.99
CA THR A 81 -2.86 -8.92 -5.82
C THR A 81 -3.97 -9.95 -5.98
N VAL A 82 -3.59 -11.15 -6.40
CA VAL A 82 -4.44 -12.35 -6.31
C VAL A 82 -4.17 -13.03 -4.97
N LEU A 83 -5.23 -13.32 -4.22
CA LEU A 83 -5.15 -14.00 -2.94
C LEU A 83 -5.01 -15.51 -3.15
N GLN A 84 -4.53 -16.21 -2.12
CA GLN A 84 -4.33 -17.67 -2.14
C GLN A 84 -5.59 -18.49 -2.48
N ASP A 85 -6.79 -17.95 -2.19
CA ASP A 85 -8.07 -18.59 -2.55
C ASP A 85 -8.53 -18.29 -3.99
N GLY A 86 -7.73 -17.55 -4.75
CA GLY A 86 -8.01 -17.12 -6.12
C GLY A 86 -8.81 -15.83 -6.24
N SER A 87 -9.24 -15.24 -5.13
CA SER A 87 -9.95 -13.96 -5.12
C SER A 87 -9.02 -12.82 -5.53
N LEU A 88 -9.57 -11.81 -6.19
CA LEU A 88 -8.84 -10.62 -6.59
C LEU A 88 -8.96 -9.56 -5.49
N PHE A 89 -7.85 -8.99 -5.06
CA PHE A 89 -7.81 -7.91 -4.07
C PHE A 89 -7.19 -6.66 -4.70
N ALA A 90 -7.87 -5.54 -4.58
CA ALA A 90 -7.39 -4.24 -5.00
C ALA A 90 -7.41 -3.24 -3.84
N ALA A 91 -6.46 -2.30 -3.83
CA ALA A 91 -6.47 -1.13 -2.97
C ALA A 91 -6.08 0.12 -3.78
N ALA A 92 -6.45 1.29 -3.26
CA ALA A 92 -6.18 2.57 -3.89
C ALA A 92 -6.32 3.73 -2.90
N ASP A 93 -5.74 4.87 -3.27
CA ASP A 93 -6.09 6.14 -2.66
C ASP A 93 -7.52 6.54 -3.09
N ALA A 94 -8.41 6.71 -2.13
CA ALA A 94 -9.67 7.42 -2.31
C ALA A 94 -9.40 8.93 -2.18
N ARG A 95 -9.39 9.65 -3.31
CA ARG A 95 -9.15 11.09 -3.38
C ARG A 95 -10.45 11.86 -3.66
N TYR A 96 -11.23 12.12 -2.61
CA TYR A 96 -12.65 12.51 -2.72
C TYR A 96 -12.92 13.72 -3.64
N ALA A 97 -12.18 14.81 -3.46
CA ALA A 97 -12.37 16.06 -4.19
C ALA A 97 -11.13 16.58 -4.92
N THR A 98 -10.07 15.78 -5.00
CA THR A 98 -8.78 16.19 -5.59
C THR A 98 -8.14 15.06 -6.38
N THR A 99 -7.22 15.40 -7.29
CA THR A 99 -6.27 14.46 -7.89
C THR A 99 -4.85 14.65 -7.37
N GLY A 100 -4.63 15.66 -6.52
CA GLY A 100 -3.34 15.99 -5.91
C GLY A 100 -2.96 15.04 -4.78
N ASP A 101 -1.71 15.16 -4.34
CA ASP A 101 -1.13 14.38 -3.26
C ASP A 101 -1.33 15.17 -1.95
N GLY A 102 -2.19 14.65 -1.05
CA GLY A 102 -2.47 15.28 0.26
C GLY A 102 -3.87 15.85 0.46
N GLY A 103 -4.25 15.88 1.74
CA GLY A 103 -5.45 16.52 2.28
C GLY A 103 -6.72 15.72 2.01
N GLY A 104 -7.20 14.99 3.02
CA GLY A 104 -8.46 14.25 3.00
C GLY A 104 -8.43 13.09 2.03
N LEU A 105 -7.44 12.21 2.19
CA LEU A 105 -7.28 10.98 1.41
C LEU A 105 -7.33 9.77 2.34
N ASP A 106 -7.94 8.69 1.88
CA ASP A 106 -8.09 7.42 2.60
C ASP A 106 -7.67 6.24 1.73
N ILE A 107 -7.48 5.04 2.32
CA ILE A 107 -7.15 3.83 1.58
C ILE A 107 -8.38 2.93 1.45
N ILE A 108 -8.97 2.93 0.25
CA ILE A 108 -10.08 2.06 -0.11
C ILE A 108 -9.56 0.72 -0.62
N THR A 109 -10.31 -0.34 -0.38
CA THR A 109 -10.05 -1.72 -0.81
C THR A 109 -11.26 -2.29 -1.53
N ALA A 110 -11.04 -3.26 -2.40
CA ALA A 110 -12.08 -3.97 -3.13
C ALA A 110 -11.70 -5.45 -3.35
N VAL A 111 -12.64 -6.36 -3.07
CA VAL A 111 -12.45 -7.81 -3.24
C VAL A 111 -13.43 -8.38 -4.25
N SER A 112 -12.94 -9.14 -5.22
CA SER A 112 -13.74 -9.86 -6.20
C SER A 112 -13.53 -11.37 -6.08
N ASN A 113 -14.63 -12.12 -5.98
CA ASN A 113 -14.63 -13.59 -5.94
C ASN A 113 -15.11 -14.20 -7.26
N ASP A 114 -15.26 -13.39 -8.32
CA ASP A 114 -15.88 -13.77 -9.59
C ASP A 114 -15.11 -13.27 -10.82
N ASN A 115 -13.78 -13.20 -10.68
CA ASN A 115 -12.82 -12.77 -11.70
C ASN A 115 -13.07 -11.33 -12.20
N GLY A 116 -13.37 -10.43 -11.26
CA GLY A 116 -13.46 -8.99 -11.50
C GLY A 116 -14.81 -8.50 -12.03
N LYS A 117 -15.85 -9.33 -12.01
CA LYS A 117 -17.21 -8.93 -12.45
C LYS A 117 -17.91 -8.11 -11.38
N THR A 118 -17.79 -8.50 -10.13
CA THR A 118 -18.30 -7.75 -8.98
C THR A 118 -17.20 -7.55 -7.94
N TRP A 119 -17.28 -6.42 -7.25
CA TRP A 119 -16.28 -5.99 -6.27
C TRP A 119 -16.98 -5.54 -4.99
N ASN A 120 -16.60 -6.11 -3.85
CA ASN A 120 -17.05 -5.68 -2.54
C ASN A 120 -16.02 -4.73 -1.94
N GLN A 121 -16.43 -3.50 -1.65
CA GLN A 121 -15.55 -2.45 -1.16
C GLN A 121 -15.55 -2.37 0.36
N ASN A 122 -14.39 -2.00 0.90
CA ASN A 122 -14.19 -1.60 2.29
C ASN A 122 -13.06 -0.58 2.36
N PHE A 123 -12.71 -0.08 3.54
CA PHE A 123 -11.51 0.74 3.71
C PHE A 123 -10.52 0.06 4.65
N ALA A 124 -9.26 -0.03 4.21
CA ALA A 124 -8.17 -0.48 5.06
C ALA A 124 -7.78 0.60 6.05
N ILE A 125 -7.76 1.86 5.60
CA ILE A 125 -7.49 3.04 6.43
C ILE A 125 -8.56 4.07 6.10
N TRP A 126 -9.32 4.50 7.10
CA TRP A 126 -10.39 5.48 6.94
C TRP A 126 -10.53 6.38 8.15
N TYR A 127 -10.43 7.69 7.91
CA TYR A 127 -10.59 8.72 8.93
C TYR A 127 -11.77 9.65 8.57
N PRO A 128 -12.86 9.66 9.37
CA PRO A 128 -14.01 10.53 9.12
C PRO A 128 -13.79 11.99 9.48
N ASP A 129 -12.55 12.50 9.52
CA ASP A 129 -12.27 13.86 9.98
C ASP A 129 -12.91 14.96 9.13
N SER A 130 -13.24 14.63 7.88
CA SER A 130 -13.85 15.53 6.92
C SER A 130 -14.87 14.83 6.03
N GLU A 131 -15.81 15.60 5.46
CA GLU A 131 -16.77 15.08 4.48
C GLU A 131 -16.25 15.34 3.06
N GLY A 132 -15.34 14.49 2.58
CA GLY A 132 -14.78 14.57 1.23
C GLY A 132 -14.05 15.88 0.92
N TYR A 133 -13.62 16.61 1.94
CA TYR A 133 -12.83 17.83 1.80
C TYR A 133 -11.38 17.49 1.48
N ALA A 134 -10.77 18.29 0.59
CA ALA A 134 -9.36 18.18 0.28
C ALA A 134 -8.63 19.48 0.63
N GLY A 135 -7.76 19.43 1.63
CA GLY A 135 -6.97 20.57 2.09
C GLY A 135 -6.33 20.36 3.45
N ASN A 136 -5.80 21.42 4.04
CA ASN A 136 -4.93 21.36 5.22
C ASN A 136 -5.65 21.16 6.57
N GLN A 137 -6.97 20.90 6.55
CA GLN A 137 -7.78 20.59 7.72
C GLN A 137 -8.14 19.10 7.81
N ALA A 138 -7.61 18.25 6.92
CA ALA A 138 -7.83 16.80 6.96
C ALA A 138 -6.50 16.04 6.96
N THR A 139 -6.54 14.84 7.52
CA THR A 139 -5.50 13.82 7.49
C THR A 139 -5.26 13.31 6.07
N THR A 140 -4.14 12.61 5.87
CA THR A 140 -3.80 12.03 4.57
C THR A 140 -3.27 10.61 4.76
N ALA A 141 -4.06 9.61 4.36
CA ALA A 141 -3.56 8.28 4.06
C ALA A 141 -3.31 8.17 2.54
N ILE A 142 -2.08 7.86 2.14
CA ILE A 142 -1.64 7.91 0.73
C ILE A 142 -0.63 6.80 0.44
N ASP A 143 -0.58 6.37 -0.82
CA ASP A 143 0.40 5.44 -1.35
C ASP A 143 0.34 4.04 -0.72
N SER A 144 -0.72 3.30 -1.06
CA SER A 144 -0.93 1.95 -0.55
C SER A 144 -0.12 0.86 -1.26
N LEU A 145 0.30 -0.15 -0.49
CA LEU A 145 0.78 -1.45 -0.97
C LEU A 145 0.03 -2.60 -0.29
N VAL A 146 -0.23 -3.68 -1.04
CA VAL A 146 -0.83 -4.92 -0.53
C VAL A 146 0.13 -6.12 -0.63
N VAL A 147 0.11 -6.99 0.39
CA VAL A 147 0.76 -8.32 0.35
C VAL A 147 -0.01 -9.32 1.22
N GLN A 148 -0.05 -10.59 0.83
CA GLN A 148 -0.66 -11.66 1.63
C GLN A 148 0.41 -12.61 2.16
N GLY A 149 0.51 -12.73 3.48
CA GLY A 149 1.40 -13.69 4.16
C GLY A 149 1.00 -15.15 3.92
N LYS A 150 1.90 -16.08 4.23
CA LYS A 150 1.71 -17.51 3.95
C LYS A 150 0.54 -18.16 4.69
N ASP A 151 0.08 -17.53 5.79
CA ASP A 151 -1.07 -17.99 6.57
C ASP A 151 -2.41 -17.41 6.10
N GLY A 152 -2.39 -16.65 4.98
CA GLY A 152 -3.57 -16.00 4.43
C GLY A 152 -3.84 -14.60 4.98
N THR A 153 -3.05 -14.13 5.96
CA THR A 153 -3.16 -12.77 6.50
C THR A 153 -2.87 -11.75 5.41
N ILE A 154 -3.77 -10.77 5.23
CA ILE A 154 -3.62 -9.68 4.28
C ILE A 154 -3.05 -8.47 5.02
N PHE A 155 -2.00 -7.89 4.46
CA PHE A 155 -1.35 -6.68 4.93
C PHE A 155 -1.58 -5.58 3.91
N VAL A 156 -2.12 -4.45 4.34
CA VAL A 156 -2.18 -3.21 3.56
C VAL A 156 -1.44 -2.13 4.33
N ILE A 157 -0.40 -1.57 3.73
CA ILE A 157 0.40 -0.50 4.32
C ILE A 157 0.27 0.77 3.49
N ALA A 158 0.28 1.92 4.15
CA ALA A 158 0.28 3.23 3.50
C ALA A 158 0.97 4.28 4.37
N ASP A 159 1.35 5.40 3.75
CA ASP A 159 1.81 6.58 4.45
C ASP A 159 0.60 7.27 5.09
N MET A 160 0.63 7.45 6.42
CA MET A 160 -0.41 8.12 7.19
C MET A 160 0.16 9.40 7.78
N ASN A 161 -0.44 10.54 7.43
CA ASN A 161 -0.02 11.85 7.89
C ASN A 161 -1.13 12.52 8.73
N PRO A 162 -0.76 13.19 9.84
CA PRO A 162 -1.69 14.02 10.61
C PRO A 162 -2.33 15.13 9.78
N THR A 163 -3.35 15.79 10.34
CA THR A 163 -4.04 16.90 9.69
C THR A 163 -3.08 17.93 9.09
N GLY A 164 -3.20 18.16 7.78
CA GLY A 164 -2.43 19.21 7.09
C GLY A 164 -0.96 18.89 6.81
N VAL A 165 -0.53 17.65 7.05
CA VAL A 165 0.83 17.17 6.77
C VAL A 165 0.83 16.30 5.50
N THR A 166 1.78 16.55 4.59
CA THR A 166 2.16 15.64 3.48
C THR A 166 3.45 16.13 2.82
N THR A 167 4.08 15.32 1.99
CA THR A 167 5.38 15.59 1.36
C THR A 167 5.35 16.60 0.21
N MET A 168 4.18 16.97 -0.29
CA MET A 168 4.04 17.82 -1.49
C MET A 168 2.85 18.78 -1.35
N GLY A 169 2.54 19.56 -2.39
CA GLY A 169 1.23 20.23 -2.51
C GLY A 169 1.01 21.48 -1.64
N GLY A 170 2.04 22.01 -1.00
CA GLY A 170 1.94 23.22 -0.16
C GLY A 170 1.45 22.95 1.27
N PHE A 171 1.49 21.69 1.69
CA PHE A 171 1.22 21.26 3.06
C PHE A 171 2.47 21.36 3.95
N THR A 172 2.29 21.16 5.25
CA THR A 172 3.42 21.02 6.17
C THR A 172 4.18 19.74 5.83
N MET A 173 5.49 19.86 5.58
CA MET A 173 6.36 18.70 5.39
C MET A 173 6.45 17.87 6.67
N PRO A 174 6.45 16.53 6.58
CA PRO A 174 6.79 15.68 7.71
C PRO A 174 8.08 16.11 8.42
N GLY A 175 8.00 16.23 9.74
CA GLY A 175 9.15 16.47 10.61
C GLY A 175 10.09 15.27 10.70
N TYR A 176 11.33 15.53 11.11
CA TYR A 176 12.35 14.49 11.29
C TYR A 176 12.06 13.63 12.52
N GLY A 177 12.34 12.33 12.42
CA GLY A 177 12.20 11.41 13.55
C GLY A 177 10.91 10.59 13.55
N THR A 178 10.81 9.65 14.48
CA THR A 178 9.80 8.58 14.43
C THR A 178 8.40 9.02 14.89
N GLY A 179 8.28 10.14 15.62
CA GLY A 179 7.08 10.51 16.37
C GLY A 179 6.95 9.78 17.72
N TYR A 180 8.00 9.06 18.12
CA TYR A 180 8.11 8.36 19.39
C TYR A 180 9.22 8.98 20.23
N MET A 181 9.18 8.69 21.53
CA MET A 181 10.23 9.07 22.47
C MET A 181 10.54 7.90 23.42
N GLU A 182 11.80 7.75 23.81
CA GLU A 182 12.21 6.73 24.76
C GLU A 182 11.71 7.07 26.18
N ILE A 183 10.90 6.18 26.76
CA ILE A 183 10.48 6.22 28.16
C ILE A 183 10.84 4.88 28.80
N ASP A 184 11.75 4.92 29.78
CA ASP A 184 12.21 3.74 30.51
C ASP A 184 12.76 2.62 29.60
N GLY A 185 13.46 3.02 28.52
CA GLY A 185 14.05 2.10 27.53
C GLY A 185 13.06 1.54 26.51
N ILE A 186 11.85 2.09 26.43
CA ILE A 186 10.80 1.69 25.47
C ILE A 186 10.40 2.90 24.64
N GLU A 187 10.38 2.75 23.31
CA GLU A 187 9.81 3.76 22.40
C GLU A 187 8.30 3.89 22.62
N ARG A 188 7.84 5.08 22.98
CA ARG A 188 6.42 5.39 23.23
C ARG A 188 5.93 6.47 22.29
N LEU A 189 4.71 6.31 21.76
CA LEU A 189 4.09 7.33 20.92
C LEU A 189 3.95 8.62 21.74
N ALA A 190 4.62 9.68 21.29
CA ALA A 190 4.64 10.97 21.95
C ALA A 190 3.33 11.72 21.66
N LEU A 191 2.75 12.35 22.70
CA LEU A 191 1.49 13.07 22.61
C LEU A 191 1.60 14.46 23.24
N THR A 192 0.99 15.45 22.60
CA THR A 192 0.88 16.82 23.11
C THR A 192 -0.58 17.27 23.17
N ASP A 193 -0.95 18.04 24.19
CA ASP A 193 -2.24 18.73 24.29
C ASP A 193 -2.19 20.17 23.76
N ASP A 194 -1.03 20.60 23.23
CA ASP A 194 -0.86 21.88 22.54
C ASP A 194 -0.60 21.66 21.04
N TYR A 195 -1.60 21.95 20.22
CA TYR A 195 -1.47 21.81 18.77
C TYR A 195 -0.35 22.68 18.18
N ALA A 196 0.04 23.79 18.83
CA ALA A 196 1.10 24.65 18.35
C ALA A 196 2.47 23.94 18.35
N GLU A 197 2.68 23.00 19.28
CA GLU A 197 3.91 22.23 19.47
C GLU A 197 3.99 21.01 18.53
N THR A 198 2.98 20.77 17.69
CA THR A 198 2.94 19.59 16.79
C THR A 198 4.07 19.54 15.78
N ASN A 199 4.79 20.64 15.56
CA ASN A 199 5.94 20.72 14.65
C ASN A 199 7.30 20.66 15.37
N ASP A 200 7.31 20.73 16.70
CA ASP A 200 8.54 20.64 17.50
C ASP A 200 8.91 19.18 17.73
N ASN A 201 10.21 18.88 17.75
CA ASN A 201 10.67 17.50 17.93
C ASN A 201 10.20 16.94 19.27
N PRO A 202 9.77 15.65 19.33
CA PRO A 202 9.33 15.04 20.57
C PRO A 202 10.36 15.11 21.72
N ASP A 203 10.02 15.86 22.76
CA ASP A 203 10.70 15.87 24.05
C ASP A 203 9.69 16.04 25.20
N GLN A 204 10.15 16.00 26.46
CA GLN A 204 9.25 16.09 27.62
C GLN A 204 8.55 17.46 27.78
N THR A 205 9.02 18.50 27.07
CA THR A 205 8.45 19.85 27.13
C THR A 205 7.34 20.00 26.09
N ALA A 206 7.65 19.73 24.81
CA ALA A 206 6.70 19.85 23.71
C ALA A 206 5.66 18.70 23.73
N TYR A 207 6.04 17.51 24.21
CA TYR A 207 5.20 16.31 24.30
C TYR A 207 5.13 15.83 25.75
N PRO A 208 4.32 16.48 26.59
CA PRO A 208 4.21 16.14 28.02
C PRO A 208 3.49 14.82 28.30
N TYR A 209 3.00 14.11 27.27
CA TYR A 209 2.32 12.83 27.41
C TYR A 209 2.86 11.76 26.47
N TYR A 210 2.61 10.49 26.82
CA TYR A 210 2.90 9.35 25.98
C TYR A 210 1.83 8.26 26.09
N MET A 211 1.69 7.46 25.04
CA MET A 211 0.81 6.29 25.03
C MET A 211 1.48 5.10 25.76
N GLY A 212 0.78 4.51 26.73
CA GLY A 212 1.19 3.26 27.36
C GLY A 212 0.87 2.01 26.52
N ASP A 213 0.93 0.84 27.16
CA ASP A 213 0.63 -0.43 26.49
C ASP A 213 -0.87 -0.65 26.31
N PHE A 214 -1.25 -1.35 25.24
CA PHE A 214 -2.61 -1.81 25.04
C PHE A 214 -2.97 -2.91 26.04
N SER A 215 -4.11 -2.75 26.70
CA SER A 215 -4.78 -3.75 27.53
C SER A 215 -6.27 -3.73 27.21
N GLU A 216 -6.84 -4.90 26.89
CA GLU A 216 -8.27 -5.04 26.56
C GLU A 216 -8.75 -4.10 25.43
N GLY A 217 -7.90 -3.84 24.44
CA GLY A 217 -8.22 -3.00 23.27
C GLY A 217 -8.01 -1.49 23.47
N TYR A 218 -7.49 -1.08 24.64
CA TYR A 218 -7.29 0.32 24.99
C TYR A 218 -5.89 0.57 25.57
N ALA A 219 -5.30 1.74 25.29
CA ALA A 219 -4.01 2.17 25.83
C ALA A 219 -4.16 3.42 26.69
N ARG A 220 -3.68 3.34 27.94
CA ARG A 220 -3.72 4.46 28.89
C ARG A 220 -2.67 5.51 28.50
N VAL A 221 -3.02 6.80 28.61
CA VAL A 221 -2.06 7.90 28.42
C VAL A 221 -1.43 8.29 29.75
N TYR A 222 -0.13 8.57 29.75
CA TYR A 222 0.66 8.91 30.94
C TYR A 222 1.38 10.23 30.74
N ARG A 223 1.68 10.93 31.85
CA ARG A 223 2.55 12.11 31.85
C ARG A 223 4.00 11.69 31.77
N THR A 224 4.78 12.33 30.91
CA THR A 224 6.23 12.07 30.77
C THR A 224 7.01 12.43 32.03
N ALA A 225 6.65 13.53 32.70
CA ALA A 225 7.39 14.08 33.82
C ALA A 225 7.43 13.16 35.06
N ASP A 226 6.32 12.49 35.38
CA ASP A 226 6.17 11.74 36.64
C ASP A 226 5.52 10.36 36.49
N ARG A 227 5.20 9.94 35.25
CA ARG A 227 4.64 8.62 34.91
C ARG A 227 3.28 8.40 35.54
N THR A 228 2.61 9.47 35.97
CA THR A 228 1.25 9.37 36.46
C THR A 228 0.28 9.20 35.29
N PRO A 229 -0.76 8.35 35.43
CA PRO A 229 -1.78 8.23 34.41
C PRO A 229 -2.57 9.53 34.28
N SER A 230 -2.83 9.97 33.04
CA SER A 230 -3.83 11.01 32.77
C SER A 230 -5.24 10.43 32.91
N ASP A 231 -6.30 11.15 32.55
CA ASP A 231 -7.64 10.59 32.41
C ASP A 231 -7.98 10.16 30.97
N TRP A 232 -7.06 10.33 30.01
CA TRP A 232 -7.24 9.90 28.63
C TRP A 232 -6.90 8.43 28.40
N VAL A 233 -7.54 7.84 27.39
CA VAL A 233 -7.28 6.50 26.91
C VAL A 233 -7.57 6.44 25.40
N LEU A 234 -6.77 5.66 24.67
CA LEU A 234 -6.85 5.49 23.22
C LEU A 234 -7.39 4.09 22.89
N ASP A 235 -8.25 3.94 21.87
CA ASP A 235 -8.50 2.61 21.29
C ASP A 235 -7.43 2.23 20.25
N VAL A 236 -7.54 1.04 19.67
CA VAL A 236 -6.57 0.52 18.68
C VAL A 236 -6.46 1.37 17.41
N TRP A 237 -7.42 2.26 17.13
CA TRP A 237 -7.37 3.23 16.03
C TRP A 237 -6.92 4.62 16.50
N TRP A 238 -6.40 4.71 17.72
CA TRP A 238 -6.02 5.95 18.40
C TRP A 238 -7.16 6.95 18.56
N ASN A 239 -8.42 6.49 18.58
CA ASN A 239 -9.55 7.33 18.94
C ASN A 239 -9.53 7.63 20.44
N LEU A 240 -9.86 8.86 20.80
CA LEU A 240 -9.74 9.40 22.15
C LEU A 240 -11.00 9.14 22.98
N TYR A 241 -10.77 8.74 24.22
CA TYR A 241 -11.78 8.63 25.27
C TYR A 241 -11.26 9.27 26.56
N ARG A 242 -12.18 9.60 27.46
CA ARG A 242 -11.88 10.01 28.83
C ARG A 242 -12.44 8.99 29.81
N ILE A 243 -11.66 8.65 30.82
CA ILE A 243 -12.12 7.81 31.93
C ILE A 243 -12.98 8.66 32.86
N THR A 244 -14.24 8.26 33.02
CA THR A 244 -15.19 8.88 33.93
C THR A 244 -14.90 8.51 35.39
N PRO A 245 -15.45 9.23 36.39
CA PRO A 245 -15.29 8.85 37.81
C PRO A 245 -15.82 7.45 38.15
N SER A 246 -16.75 6.90 37.37
CA SER A 246 -17.25 5.51 37.52
C SER A 246 -16.30 4.46 36.90
N GLY A 247 -15.28 4.89 36.15
CA GLY A 247 -14.34 4.02 35.45
C GLY A 247 -14.71 3.74 33.99
N ASP A 248 -15.86 4.23 33.50
CA ASP A 248 -16.31 4.04 32.13
C ASP A 248 -15.53 4.90 31.14
N TYR A 249 -15.35 4.42 29.91
CA TYR A 249 -14.65 5.14 28.85
C TYR A 249 -15.65 5.94 28.01
N GLN A 250 -15.62 7.26 28.16
CA GLN A 250 -16.49 8.17 27.43
C GLN A 250 -15.78 8.66 26.16
N PRO A 251 -16.32 8.41 24.95
CA PRO A 251 -15.75 8.94 23.71
C PRO A 251 -15.66 10.46 23.73
N LEU A 252 -14.50 11.01 23.40
CA LEU A 252 -14.34 12.44 23.14
C LEU A 252 -14.80 12.75 21.73
N ARG A 253 -15.51 13.86 21.54
CA ARG A 253 -16.23 14.17 20.30
C ARG A 253 -15.83 15.52 19.76
N GLN A 254 -15.83 15.66 18.43
CA GLN A 254 -15.64 16.91 17.73
C GLN A 254 -16.60 17.02 16.54
N THR A 255 -16.72 18.22 15.99
CA THR A 255 -17.46 18.46 14.75
C THR A 255 -16.61 17.99 13.56
N GLN A 256 -17.22 17.31 12.59
CA GLN A 256 -16.54 16.96 11.35
C GLN A 256 -16.17 18.24 10.57
N VAL A 257 -14.97 18.28 10.00
CA VAL A 257 -14.59 19.35 9.09
C VAL A 257 -15.60 19.41 7.96
N ASN A 258 -15.91 20.64 7.50
CA ASN A 258 -16.85 20.95 6.42
C ASN A 258 -18.28 20.35 6.52
N ASN A 259 -18.65 19.74 7.64
CA ASN A 259 -19.98 19.21 7.92
C ASN A 259 -20.39 19.46 9.38
N PRO A 260 -20.92 20.66 9.70
CA PRO A 260 -21.23 21.04 11.08
C PRO A 260 -22.38 20.22 11.71
N ALA A 261 -23.12 19.45 10.92
CA ALA A 261 -24.19 18.60 11.41
C ALA A 261 -23.69 17.23 11.88
N GLN A 262 -22.46 16.84 11.50
CA GLN A 262 -21.88 15.55 11.85
C GLN A 262 -20.94 15.67 13.05
N THR A 263 -21.18 14.85 14.05
CA THR A 263 -20.25 14.64 15.17
C THR A 263 -19.44 13.38 14.93
N ILE A 264 -18.14 13.48 15.12
CA ILE A 264 -17.19 12.37 15.01
C ILE A 264 -16.43 12.20 16.33
N GLN A 265 -15.80 11.05 16.51
CA GLN A 265 -14.91 10.82 17.63
C GLN A 265 -13.57 11.52 17.38
N GLN A 266 -13.01 12.11 18.42
CA GLN A 266 -11.66 12.67 18.38
C GLN A 266 -10.62 11.56 18.17
N ASN A 267 -9.54 11.91 17.50
CA ASN A 267 -8.43 11.02 17.20
C ASN A 267 -7.12 11.79 17.26
N VAL A 268 -6.04 11.19 17.74
CA VAL A 268 -4.75 11.88 17.93
C VAL A 268 -4.12 12.42 16.64
N PHE A 269 -4.56 11.96 15.47
CA PHE A 269 -4.13 12.50 14.17
C PHE A 269 -4.89 13.77 13.74
N TYR A 270 -5.93 14.17 14.48
CA TYR A 270 -6.79 15.30 14.11
C TYR A 270 -6.36 16.58 14.80
N LYS A 271 -6.44 17.69 14.06
CA LYS A 271 -6.16 19.03 14.59
C LYS A 271 -7.09 19.49 15.72
N ASP A 272 -8.36 19.12 15.68
CA ASP A 272 -9.37 19.62 16.65
C ASP A 272 -9.52 18.71 17.89
N SER A 273 -8.66 17.69 18.02
CA SER A 273 -8.60 16.79 19.17
C SER A 273 -7.99 17.45 20.40
N VAL A 274 -8.16 16.82 21.57
CA VAL A 274 -7.49 17.26 22.81
C VAL A 274 -6.04 16.79 22.94
N LEU A 275 -5.63 15.81 22.13
CA LEU A 275 -4.27 15.29 22.09
C LEU A 275 -3.87 15.10 20.63
N HIS A 276 -2.60 15.31 20.35
CA HIS A 276 -2.03 15.26 19.02
C HIS A 276 -0.74 14.46 19.00
N VAL A 277 -0.53 13.74 17.90
CA VAL A 277 0.79 13.16 17.57
C VAL A 277 1.69 14.22 16.93
N TYR A 278 3.00 13.96 16.89
CA TYR A 278 3.96 14.78 16.17
C TYR A 278 3.70 14.78 14.67
N ASN A 279 3.86 15.94 14.01
CA ASN A 279 3.69 16.12 12.56
C ASN A 279 4.84 15.50 11.76
N THR A 280 5.03 14.19 11.87
CA THR A 280 5.86 13.37 10.97
C THR A 280 4.99 12.43 10.12
N GLY A 281 5.61 11.70 9.21
CA GLY A 281 4.98 10.63 8.44
C GLY A 281 4.95 9.34 9.24
N TYR A 282 3.78 8.69 9.31
CA TYR A 282 3.60 7.41 9.98
C TYR A 282 3.38 6.30 8.97
N LEU A 283 4.03 5.16 9.18
CA LEU A 283 3.88 3.98 8.32
C LEU A 283 2.82 3.07 8.91
N MET A 284 1.59 3.22 8.41
CA MET A 284 0.40 2.55 8.96
C MET A 284 0.20 1.21 8.25
N LEU A 285 0.54 0.12 8.93
CA LEU A 285 0.24 -1.23 8.51
C LEU A 285 -1.13 -1.64 9.05
N THR A 286 -2.02 -2.10 8.18
CA THR A 286 -3.32 -2.63 8.56
C THR A 286 -3.42 -4.11 8.19
N VAL A 287 -3.92 -4.90 9.12
CA VAL A 287 -3.90 -6.36 9.04
C VAL A 287 -5.32 -6.90 9.02
N SER A 288 -5.62 -7.75 8.04
CA SER A 288 -6.89 -8.47 7.94
C SER A 288 -6.68 -9.98 7.92
N ARG A 289 -7.49 -10.70 8.71
CA ARG A 289 -7.50 -12.17 8.78
C ARG A 289 -8.84 -12.78 8.35
N ASP A 290 -9.74 -11.96 7.80
CA ASP A 290 -11.10 -12.36 7.44
C ASP A 290 -11.46 -12.00 5.98
N GLY A 291 -10.44 -11.84 5.13
CA GLY A 291 -10.58 -11.54 3.71
C GLY A 291 -10.85 -10.07 3.41
N GLY A 292 -10.32 -9.15 4.21
CA GLY A 292 -10.46 -7.70 4.02
C GLY A 292 -11.75 -7.09 4.60
N ARG A 293 -12.45 -7.81 5.48
CA ARG A 293 -13.71 -7.33 6.10
C ARG A 293 -13.45 -6.50 7.35
N THR A 294 -12.46 -6.88 8.15
CA THR A 294 -11.99 -6.11 9.30
C THR A 294 -10.49 -5.88 9.24
N TRP A 295 -10.05 -4.77 9.83
CA TRP A 295 -8.69 -4.27 9.78
C TRP A 295 -8.21 -3.88 11.18
N HIS A 296 -6.98 -4.29 11.49
CA HIS A 296 -6.28 -3.97 12.73
C HIS A 296 -5.01 -3.17 12.40
N PRO A 297 -4.89 -1.92 12.85
CA PRO A 297 -3.75 -1.07 12.50
C PRO A 297 -2.55 -1.26 13.44
N GLU A 298 -1.38 -0.94 12.92
CA GLU A 298 -0.10 -0.87 13.62
C GLU A 298 0.76 0.21 12.95
N VAL A 299 1.50 0.99 13.75
CA VAL A 299 2.44 1.99 13.23
C VAL A 299 3.85 1.39 13.29
N LEU A 300 4.50 1.28 12.13
CA LEU A 300 5.81 0.64 12.03
C LEU A 300 6.99 1.57 12.35
N ASN A 301 6.76 2.87 12.55
CA ASN A 301 7.83 3.87 12.74
C ASN A 301 8.94 3.42 13.70
N PRO A 302 8.65 2.92 14.92
CA PRO A 302 9.70 2.52 15.87
C PRO A 302 10.61 1.38 15.37
N ALA A 303 10.12 0.56 14.44
CA ALA A 303 10.86 -0.58 13.92
C ALA A 303 11.69 -0.25 12.66
N ILE A 304 11.27 0.73 11.84
CA ILE A 304 11.82 0.88 10.48
C ILE A 304 12.14 2.32 10.05
N LYS A 305 11.62 3.35 10.73
CA LYS A 305 11.91 4.76 10.44
C LYS A 305 13.09 5.22 11.28
N ARG A 306 14.04 5.93 10.68
CA ARG A 306 15.25 6.43 11.36
C ARG A 306 15.03 7.88 11.84
N ASP A 307 15.81 8.30 12.84
CA ASP A 307 15.66 9.62 13.46
C ASP A 307 15.98 10.79 12.51
N ASP A 308 16.86 10.55 11.54
CA ASP A 308 17.30 11.50 10.53
C ASP A 308 16.42 11.53 9.27
N GLU A 309 15.29 10.79 9.27
CA GLU A 309 14.35 10.77 8.16
C GLU A 309 13.17 11.69 8.43
N SER A 310 12.91 12.62 7.51
CA SER A 310 11.64 13.37 7.46
C SER A 310 10.58 12.57 6.71
N ALA A 311 10.91 12.08 5.51
CA ALA A 311 10.03 11.30 4.65
C ALA A 311 10.61 9.92 4.35
N LEU A 312 10.07 8.91 5.01
CA LEU A 312 10.15 7.51 4.60
C LEU A 312 8.78 7.13 4.04
N LEU A 313 8.75 6.66 2.79
CA LEU A 313 7.52 6.52 2.01
C LEU A 313 7.38 5.09 1.50
N VAL A 314 6.17 4.55 1.60
CA VAL A 314 5.82 3.26 1.00
C VAL A 314 6.04 3.35 -0.50
N SER A 315 6.69 2.34 -1.09
CA SER A 315 6.60 2.17 -2.53
C SER A 315 5.27 1.48 -2.86
N PRO A 316 4.32 2.16 -3.51
CA PRO A 316 2.98 1.63 -3.66
C PRO A 316 2.93 0.41 -4.58
N GLY A 317 1.85 -0.37 -4.53
CA GLY A 317 1.63 -1.51 -5.42
C GLY A 317 1.52 -2.84 -4.67
N LYS A 318 2.44 -3.78 -4.95
CA LYS A 318 2.40 -5.14 -4.42
C LYS A 318 3.70 -5.50 -3.72
N GLY A 319 3.58 -6.09 -2.52
CA GLY A 319 4.70 -6.71 -1.81
C GLY A 319 4.96 -8.14 -2.30
N THR A 320 6.13 -8.67 -1.95
CA THR A 320 6.55 -10.02 -2.36
C THR A 320 6.58 -10.96 -1.17
N VAL A 321 6.10 -12.19 -1.35
CA VAL A 321 6.40 -13.29 -0.43
C VAL A 321 7.33 -14.26 -1.14
N THR A 322 8.53 -14.42 -0.61
CA THR A 322 9.54 -15.34 -1.14
C THR A 322 9.15 -16.80 -0.91
N LYS A 323 9.83 -17.73 -1.58
CA LYS A 323 9.60 -19.18 -1.44
C LYS A 323 9.77 -19.70 -0.02
N ASP A 324 10.62 -19.07 0.80
CA ASP A 324 10.80 -19.42 2.21
C ASP A 324 9.75 -18.78 3.14
N GLY A 325 8.87 -17.93 2.59
CA GLY A 325 7.79 -17.26 3.30
C GLY A 325 8.16 -15.92 3.91
N THR A 326 9.33 -15.35 3.56
CA THR A 326 9.69 -13.98 3.95
C THR A 326 8.82 -12.98 3.21
N ILE A 327 8.18 -12.07 3.96
CA ILE A 327 7.40 -10.97 3.40
C ILE A 327 8.35 -9.80 3.13
N LEU A 328 8.23 -9.17 1.97
CA LEU A 328 9.03 -8.04 1.53
C LEU A 328 8.12 -6.88 1.11
N ILE A 329 8.38 -5.68 1.63
CA ILE A 329 7.65 -4.46 1.30
C ILE A 329 8.67 -3.36 0.93
N PRO A 330 8.68 -2.88 -0.33
CA PRO A 330 9.58 -1.81 -0.75
C PRO A 330 9.21 -0.45 -0.18
N PHE A 331 10.24 0.35 0.09
CA PHE A 331 10.19 1.71 0.62
C PHE A 331 11.21 2.60 -0.10
N TYR A 332 11.08 3.90 0.06
CA TYR A 332 12.16 4.83 -0.24
C TYR A 332 12.14 6.01 0.73
N ASN A 333 13.31 6.56 1.01
CA ASN A 333 13.38 7.84 1.70
C ASN A 333 13.64 8.97 0.72
N TRP A 334 13.26 10.16 1.15
CA TRP A 334 13.51 11.39 0.43
C TRP A 334 14.26 12.37 1.33
N TYR A 335 15.56 12.51 1.07
CA TYR A 335 16.43 13.45 1.78
C TYR A 335 16.40 14.82 1.09
N THR A 336 16.07 15.84 1.87
CA THR A 336 15.98 17.23 1.39
C THR A 336 17.17 18.10 1.83
N ASP A 337 18.10 17.59 2.66
CA ASP A 337 19.03 18.44 3.43
C ASP A 337 20.48 18.54 2.93
N GLN A 338 20.83 17.95 1.79
CA GLN A 338 22.16 18.13 1.20
C GLN A 338 22.01 18.75 -0.18
N THR A 339 23.05 19.38 -0.69
CA THR A 339 23.11 20.15 -1.95
C THR A 339 22.67 19.41 -3.23
N THR A 340 22.13 18.19 -3.09
CA THR A 340 21.48 17.34 -4.09
C THR A 340 20.23 16.69 -3.49
N LEU A 341 19.06 16.94 -4.08
CA LEU A 341 17.86 16.15 -3.83
C LEU A 341 18.15 14.68 -4.19
N THR A 342 18.07 13.78 -3.23
CA THR A 342 18.30 12.35 -3.49
C THR A 342 17.19 11.51 -2.84
N GLN A 343 16.75 10.50 -3.59
CA GLN A 343 15.84 9.47 -3.11
C GLN A 343 16.62 8.16 -3.13
N ASN A 344 16.50 7.37 -2.06
CA ASN A 344 17.12 6.06 -1.98
C ASN A 344 16.07 5.01 -1.64
N ALA A 345 16.07 3.93 -2.41
CA ALA A 345 15.18 2.81 -2.20
C ALA A 345 15.71 1.92 -1.07
N SER A 346 14.80 1.24 -0.39
CA SER A 346 15.08 0.18 0.56
C SER A 346 13.88 -0.78 0.57
N PHE A 347 13.93 -1.84 1.38
CA PHE A 347 12.72 -2.57 1.71
C PHE A 347 12.74 -3.00 3.16
N ILE A 348 11.55 -3.25 3.69
CA ILE A 348 11.38 -3.96 4.94
C ILE A 348 11.08 -5.43 4.67
N TRP A 349 11.47 -6.27 5.60
CA TRP A 349 11.25 -7.70 5.54
C TRP A 349 10.78 -8.26 6.88
N SER A 350 10.01 -9.35 6.80
CA SER A 350 9.55 -10.11 7.96
C SER A 350 9.63 -11.60 7.69
N LYS A 351 10.38 -12.33 8.52
CA LYS A 351 10.51 -13.80 8.46
C LYS A 351 9.48 -14.54 9.32
N ASP A 352 8.77 -13.82 10.19
CA ASP A 352 7.83 -14.38 11.17
C ASP A 352 6.36 -14.04 10.88
N ASN A 353 6.08 -13.75 9.60
CA ASN A 353 4.75 -13.45 9.05
C ASN A 353 4.16 -12.16 9.66
N GLY A 354 4.97 -11.10 9.69
CA GLY A 354 4.56 -9.74 10.04
C GLY A 354 4.50 -9.45 11.54
N LYS A 355 5.17 -10.24 12.40
CA LYS A 355 5.23 -9.93 13.84
C LYS A 355 6.40 -9.00 14.16
N THR A 356 7.54 -9.19 13.50
CA THR A 356 8.65 -8.23 13.52
C THR A 356 9.01 -7.81 12.10
N TRP A 357 9.48 -6.56 11.99
CA TRP A 357 9.90 -5.95 10.75
C TRP A 357 11.31 -5.43 10.88
N HIS A 358 12.11 -5.64 9.83
CA HIS A 358 13.48 -5.16 9.73
C HIS A 358 13.60 -4.41 8.42
N ARG A 359 14.40 -3.34 8.38
CA ARG A 359 14.67 -2.58 7.15
C ARG A 359 16.10 -2.83 6.69
N THR A 360 16.30 -2.94 5.38
CA THR A 360 17.63 -2.97 4.78
C THR A 360 18.35 -1.62 4.98
N ALA A 361 19.66 -1.60 4.71
CA ALA A 361 20.30 -0.33 4.35
C ALA A 361 19.62 0.26 3.10
N ASP A 362 19.83 1.56 2.87
CA ASP A 362 19.38 2.17 1.62
C ASP A 362 20.30 1.74 0.46
N THR A 363 19.74 1.68 -0.73
CA THR A 363 20.52 1.47 -1.96
C THR A 363 21.47 2.64 -2.18
N HIS A 364 22.62 2.40 -2.81
CA HIS A 364 23.57 3.45 -3.18
C HIS A 364 23.51 3.80 -4.68
N ASN A 365 23.86 5.05 -4.97
CA ASN A 365 23.99 5.57 -6.34
C ASN A 365 25.25 5.00 -7.01
N ALA A 366 25.11 4.45 -8.22
CA ALA A 366 26.21 3.98 -9.05
C ALA A 366 25.77 3.88 -10.52
N ASN A 367 26.70 3.58 -11.43
CA ASN A 367 26.43 3.29 -12.85
C ASN A 367 25.52 4.34 -13.53
N ASP A 368 25.82 5.62 -13.32
CA ASP A 368 25.06 6.77 -13.86
C ASP A 368 23.60 6.87 -13.37
N VAL A 369 23.27 6.21 -12.25
CA VAL A 369 22.01 6.35 -11.52
C VAL A 369 22.24 7.19 -10.27
N ASN A 370 21.57 8.33 -10.16
CA ASN A 370 21.75 9.32 -9.10
C ASN A 370 20.62 9.34 -8.06
N TRP A 371 19.48 8.70 -8.35
CA TRP A 371 18.45 8.42 -7.36
C TRP A 371 17.59 7.24 -7.79
N VAL A 372 17.03 6.56 -6.79
CA VAL A 372 16.05 5.49 -6.99
C VAL A 372 14.97 5.57 -5.92
N SER A 373 13.71 5.33 -6.29
CA SER A 373 12.60 5.43 -5.34
C SER A 373 11.58 4.30 -5.48
N GLU A 374 10.35 4.62 -5.89
CA GLU A 374 9.24 3.68 -6.02
C GLU A 374 9.68 2.46 -6.85
N SER A 375 9.45 1.28 -6.31
CA SER A 375 10.01 0.03 -6.77
C SER A 375 9.09 -1.18 -6.54
N GLU A 376 9.39 -2.27 -7.23
CA GLU A 376 8.73 -3.56 -7.06
C GLU A 376 9.75 -4.70 -7.14
N ILE A 377 9.59 -5.71 -6.29
CA ILE A 377 10.58 -6.77 -6.08
C ILE A 377 10.08 -8.08 -6.69
N VAL A 378 10.98 -8.86 -7.27
CA VAL A 378 10.72 -10.26 -7.65
C VAL A 378 11.83 -11.18 -7.14
N GLU A 379 11.49 -12.43 -6.84
CA GLU A 379 12.48 -13.45 -6.46
C GLU A 379 12.96 -14.24 -7.69
N LEU A 380 14.27 -14.37 -7.86
CA LEU A 380 14.89 -15.15 -8.94
C LEU A 380 15.12 -16.62 -8.55
N TYR A 381 15.85 -17.37 -9.39
CA TYR A 381 16.01 -18.82 -9.21
C TYR A 381 16.75 -19.21 -7.94
N ASN A 382 17.83 -18.50 -7.62
CA ASN A 382 18.74 -18.79 -6.50
C ASN A 382 18.36 -18.03 -5.20
N GLY A 383 17.18 -17.42 -5.13
CA GLY A 383 16.77 -16.58 -3.99
C GLY A 383 17.27 -15.14 -4.03
N THR A 384 18.04 -14.73 -5.05
CA THR A 384 18.33 -13.30 -5.27
C THR A 384 17.02 -12.55 -5.47
N LEU A 385 16.89 -11.42 -4.77
CA LEU A 385 15.79 -10.48 -4.95
C LEU A 385 16.20 -9.46 -6.00
N ARG A 386 15.38 -9.26 -7.02
CA ARG A 386 15.59 -8.22 -8.04
C ARG A 386 14.54 -7.14 -7.90
N MET A 387 14.98 -5.94 -7.58
CA MET A 387 14.14 -4.77 -7.37
C MET A 387 14.20 -3.87 -8.60
N PHE A 388 13.06 -3.66 -9.25
CA PHE A 388 12.93 -2.71 -10.36
C PHE A 388 12.53 -1.34 -9.82
N VAL A 389 13.19 -0.28 -10.26
CA VAL A 389 13.15 1.02 -9.59
C VAL A 389 12.77 2.17 -10.52
N ARG A 390 11.97 3.10 -10.02
CA ARG A 390 11.79 4.45 -10.57
C ARG A 390 13.09 5.24 -10.43
N ASN A 391 13.49 5.97 -11.48
CA ASN A 391 14.76 6.70 -11.58
C ASN A 391 14.72 7.71 -12.75
N GLU A 392 15.80 8.46 -12.95
CA GLU A 392 15.97 9.49 -13.99
C GLU A 392 16.57 9.02 -15.32
N THR A 393 16.98 7.76 -15.46
CA THR A 393 17.78 7.32 -16.61
C THR A 393 17.02 7.30 -17.93
N GLY A 394 15.67 7.24 -17.89
CA GLY A 394 14.81 7.00 -19.05
C GLY A 394 14.78 5.52 -19.48
N TYR A 395 15.38 4.62 -18.70
CA TYR A 395 15.45 3.19 -18.99
C TYR A 395 14.97 2.37 -17.80
N LEU A 396 14.57 1.13 -18.09
CA LEU A 396 14.27 0.16 -17.06
C LEU A 396 15.58 -0.20 -16.34
N THR A 397 15.59 0.00 -15.04
CA THR A 397 16.74 -0.23 -14.16
C THR A 397 16.34 -1.17 -13.03
N TYR A 398 17.26 -2.03 -12.61
CA TYR A 398 17.07 -2.90 -11.46
C TYR A 398 18.29 -2.90 -10.53
N ILE A 399 18.06 -3.30 -9.29
CA ILE A 399 19.09 -3.52 -8.26
C ILE A 399 18.83 -4.88 -7.65
N ASP A 400 19.88 -5.70 -7.49
CA ASP A 400 19.75 -7.01 -6.85
C ASP A 400 20.10 -6.91 -5.36
N ALA A 401 19.44 -7.73 -4.55
CA ALA A 401 19.73 -7.92 -3.13
C ALA A 401 19.93 -9.41 -2.83
N THR A 402 20.97 -9.73 -2.05
CA THR A 402 21.25 -11.09 -1.60
C THR A 402 21.41 -11.15 -0.09
N TRP A 403 20.96 -12.26 0.50
CA TRP A 403 21.08 -12.48 1.94
C TRP A 403 22.54 -12.70 2.35
N SER A 404 23.00 -12.00 3.39
CA SER A 404 24.31 -12.17 4.02
C SER A 404 24.11 -12.80 5.40
N GLU A 405 24.51 -14.07 5.54
CA GLU A 405 24.47 -14.77 6.84
C GLU A 405 25.38 -14.12 7.89
N ARG A 406 26.43 -13.40 7.45
CA ARG A 406 27.34 -12.68 8.36
C ARG A 406 26.65 -11.48 8.99
N ASP A 407 25.87 -10.75 8.20
CA ASP A 407 25.28 -9.47 8.59
C ASP A 407 23.80 -9.62 9.01
N ASP A 408 23.23 -10.83 8.91
CA ASP A 408 21.82 -11.14 9.15
C ASP A 408 20.89 -10.16 8.41
N ASN A 409 21.28 -9.78 7.18
CA ASN A 409 20.61 -8.77 6.38
C ASN A 409 20.84 -8.97 4.88
N TYR A 410 20.06 -8.26 4.07
CA TYR A 410 20.26 -8.20 2.62
C TYR A 410 21.31 -7.14 2.24
N ILE A 411 22.16 -7.50 1.28
CA ILE A 411 23.21 -6.65 0.74
C ILE A 411 22.89 -6.30 -0.71
N TRP A 412 23.02 -5.02 -1.04
CA TRP A 412 22.72 -4.46 -2.36
C TRP A 412 23.88 -4.63 -3.35
N SER A 413 23.54 -4.96 -4.59
CA SER A 413 24.43 -4.76 -5.74
C SER A 413 24.39 -3.31 -6.23
N ASP A 414 25.26 -2.97 -7.18
CA ASP A 414 25.10 -1.72 -7.94
C ASP A 414 23.87 -1.80 -8.88
N PRO A 415 23.16 -0.68 -9.11
CA PRO A 415 22.09 -0.60 -10.10
C PRO A 415 22.56 -0.97 -11.51
N GLN A 416 21.66 -1.61 -12.27
CA GLN A 416 21.89 -2.09 -13.63
C GLN A 416 20.86 -1.48 -14.58
N ILE A 417 21.33 -0.66 -15.52
CA ILE A 417 20.50 -0.03 -16.56
C ILE A 417 20.35 -1.01 -17.74
N THR A 418 19.11 -1.31 -18.13
CA THR A 418 18.84 -2.18 -19.29
C THR A 418 18.75 -1.38 -20.59
N SER A 419 18.68 -2.05 -21.75
CA SER A 419 18.44 -1.38 -23.04
C SER A 419 16.97 -0.99 -23.29
N VAL A 420 16.05 -1.28 -22.36
CA VAL A 420 14.61 -1.05 -22.55
C VAL A 420 14.25 0.36 -22.09
N LYS A 421 13.89 1.22 -23.06
CA LYS A 421 13.44 2.59 -22.80
C LYS A 421 12.01 2.62 -22.23
N ILE A 422 11.83 3.34 -21.14
CA ILE A 422 10.54 3.56 -20.47
C ILE A 422 10.43 5.02 -20.00
N THR A 423 9.26 5.42 -19.51
CA THR A 423 9.13 6.64 -18.71
C THR A 423 9.55 6.33 -17.27
N SER A 424 10.86 6.30 -17.01
CA SER A 424 11.43 5.77 -15.74
C SER A 424 11.09 6.59 -14.51
N GLU A 425 10.57 7.82 -14.67
CA GLU A 425 10.08 8.68 -13.57
C GLU A 425 8.62 8.40 -13.19
N CYS A 426 8.09 7.26 -13.61
CA CYS A 426 6.78 6.75 -13.23
C CYS A 426 6.96 5.39 -12.56
N LYS A 427 6.26 5.17 -11.43
CA LYS A 427 6.19 3.85 -10.79
C LYS A 427 5.81 2.77 -11.81
N LEU A 428 6.62 1.71 -11.83
CA LEU A 428 6.43 0.49 -12.60
C LEU A 428 5.86 -0.63 -11.72
N THR A 429 5.38 -1.71 -12.32
CA THR A 429 5.06 -2.95 -11.61
C THR A 429 5.82 -4.11 -12.22
N ALA A 430 6.16 -5.11 -11.40
CA ALA A 430 6.93 -6.27 -11.82
C ALA A 430 6.45 -7.53 -11.11
N ILE A 431 6.30 -8.63 -11.86
CA ILE A 431 5.96 -9.95 -11.32
C ILE A 431 6.80 -11.03 -11.99
N THR A 432 6.97 -12.15 -11.30
CA THR A 432 7.33 -13.42 -11.94
C THR A 432 6.06 -14.15 -12.36
N HIS A 433 6.16 -14.89 -13.47
CA HIS A 433 5.10 -15.78 -13.90
C HIS A 433 5.40 -17.21 -13.43
N SER A 434 4.37 -17.91 -12.92
CA SER A 434 4.47 -19.25 -12.34
C SER A 434 4.96 -20.29 -13.35
N GLN A 435 4.50 -20.17 -14.60
CA GLN A 435 4.96 -21.01 -15.71
C GLN A 435 6.22 -20.42 -16.36
N THR A 436 7.15 -21.30 -16.71
CA THR A 436 8.29 -20.91 -17.56
C THR A 436 7.85 -20.60 -18.98
N ILE A 437 8.47 -19.60 -19.60
CA ILE A 437 8.27 -19.23 -21.00
C ILE A 437 9.58 -19.51 -21.75
N ASP A 438 9.51 -20.24 -22.86
CA ASP A 438 10.69 -20.76 -23.58
C ASP A 438 11.67 -21.52 -22.66
N GLY A 439 11.16 -22.23 -21.66
CA GLY A 439 11.95 -22.99 -20.68
C GLY A 439 12.70 -22.15 -19.65
N LYS A 440 12.42 -20.84 -19.56
CA LYS A 440 13.07 -19.90 -18.64
C LYS A 440 12.06 -19.19 -17.74
N LEU A 441 12.52 -18.66 -16.62
CA LEU A 441 11.70 -17.83 -15.73
C LEU A 441 11.33 -16.56 -16.49
N ALA A 442 10.04 -16.23 -16.48
CA ALA A 442 9.55 -15.01 -17.07
C ALA A 442 9.35 -13.95 -15.98
N VAL A 443 10.02 -12.83 -16.13
CA VAL A 443 9.77 -11.61 -15.34
C VAL A 443 9.04 -10.63 -16.25
N MET A 444 7.85 -10.20 -15.83
CA MET A 444 7.03 -9.26 -16.56
C MET A 444 7.09 -7.92 -15.87
N ILE A 445 7.25 -6.83 -16.63
CA ILE A 445 7.28 -5.46 -16.12
C ILE A 445 6.30 -4.60 -16.93
N ALA A 446 5.42 -3.85 -16.26
CA ALA A 446 4.56 -2.88 -16.92
C ALA A 446 4.98 -1.44 -16.61
N ALA A 447 5.07 -0.61 -17.65
CA ALA A 447 5.47 0.79 -17.55
C ALA A 447 4.97 1.63 -18.74
N PRO A 448 4.84 2.96 -18.59
CA PRO A 448 4.70 3.87 -19.72
C PRO A 448 6.02 3.99 -20.51
N THR A 449 5.95 4.42 -21.77
CA THR A 449 7.11 4.36 -22.68
C THR A 449 7.32 5.59 -23.57
N LEU A 450 6.50 6.63 -23.40
CA LEU A 450 6.65 7.89 -24.13
C LEU A 450 7.13 9.00 -23.19
N PHE A 451 7.34 10.21 -23.74
CA PHE A 451 7.80 11.35 -22.94
C PHE A 451 6.82 11.70 -21.81
N ARG A 452 5.53 11.48 -22.03
CA ARG A 452 4.49 11.56 -21.00
C ARG A 452 4.14 10.15 -20.51
N ARG A 453 3.48 10.07 -19.35
CA ARG A 453 2.89 8.84 -18.77
C ARG A 453 1.80 8.28 -19.70
N GLU A 454 2.23 7.71 -20.83
CA GLU A 454 1.42 7.28 -21.97
C GLU A 454 2.02 6.03 -22.61
N ASN A 455 1.20 5.34 -23.42
CA ASN A 455 1.55 4.13 -24.15
C ASN A 455 2.07 3.03 -23.21
N GLY A 456 1.17 2.52 -22.37
CA GLY A 456 1.46 1.43 -21.44
C GLY A 456 1.87 0.15 -22.16
N MET A 457 2.98 -0.43 -21.72
CA MET A 457 3.55 -1.65 -22.27
C MET A 457 3.83 -2.66 -21.15
N ILE A 458 3.64 -3.94 -21.44
CA ILE A 458 4.24 -5.05 -20.68
C ILE A 458 5.49 -5.49 -21.44
N PHE A 459 6.61 -5.60 -20.74
CA PHE A 459 7.84 -6.20 -21.23
C PHE A 459 8.05 -7.53 -20.51
N THR A 460 8.22 -8.61 -21.26
CA THR A 460 8.56 -9.92 -20.70
C THR A 460 10.04 -10.17 -20.94
N PHE A 461 10.76 -10.36 -19.85
CA PHE A 461 12.15 -10.79 -19.86
C PHE A 461 12.23 -12.27 -19.52
N LEU A 462 13.17 -12.96 -20.18
CA LEU A 462 13.52 -14.32 -19.82
C LEU A 462 14.80 -14.29 -18.99
N VAL A 463 14.76 -14.96 -17.84
CA VAL A 463 15.85 -15.05 -16.88
C VAL A 463 16.50 -16.42 -16.95
N ASP A 464 17.81 -16.45 -17.18
CA ASP A 464 18.62 -17.66 -17.17
C ASP A 464 18.98 -18.09 -15.73
N LYS A 465 19.50 -19.30 -15.57
CA LYS A 465 19.84 -19.87 -14.23
C LYS A 465 20.96 -19.10 -13.51
N ASP A 466 21.75 -18.33 -14.24
CA ASP A 466 22.76 -17.41 -13.70
C ASP A 466 22.18 -16.03 -13.34
N ASN A 467 20.84 -15.88 -13.35
CA ASN A 467 20.08 -14.66 -13.13
C ASN A 467 20.27 -13.56 -14.19
N SER A 468 21.00 -13.84 -15.28
CA SER A 468 21.05 -12.92 -16.41
C SER A 468 19.68 -12.83 -17.08
N MET A 469 19.31 -11.62 -17.50
CA MET A 469 17.95 -11.32 -17.95
C MET A 469 17.98 -10.65 -19.32
N LYS A 470 17.14 -11.12 -20.26
CA LYS A 470 17.06 -10.57 -21.62
C LYS A 470 15.62 -10.26 -22.03
N PRO A 471 15.35 -9.10 -22.65
CA PRO A 471 14.00 -8.78 -23.12
C PRO A 471 13.62 -9.73 -24.25
N ALA A 472 12.46 -10.38 -24.14
CA ALA A 472 12.04 -11.41 -25.06
C ALA A 472 10.72 -11.09 -25.76
N TYR A 473 9.78 -10.45 -25.07
CA TYR A 473 8.47 -10.10 -25.61
C TYR A 473 8.04 -8.70 -25.17
N ARG A 474 7.10 -8.13 -25.93
CA ARG A 474 6.41 -6.90 -25.54
C ARG A 474 4.95 -6.91 -25.97
N TYR A 475 4.10 -6.38 -25.11
CA TYR A 475 2.68 -6.22 -25.34
C TYR A 475 2.25 -4.79 -25.04
N ARG A 476 1.36 -4.24 -25.87
CA ARG A 476 0.84 -2.89 -25.68
C ARG A 476 -0.52 -2.96 -25.02
N ILE A 477 -0.60 -2.47 -23.79
CA ILE A 477 -1.84 -2.41 -23.01
C ILE A 477 -2.77 -1.37 -23.61
N ASN A 478 -2.25 -0.17 -23.88
CA ASN A 478 -3.02 0.93 -24.45
C ASN A 478 -2.14 1.88 -25.29
N ARG A 479 -2.77 2.88 -25.92
CA ARG A 479 -2.08 3.99 -26.59
C ARG A 479 -2.19 5.32 -25.86
N GLY A 480 -3.12 5.41 -24.91
CA GLY A 480 -3.44 6.64 -24.18
C GLY A 480 -2.57 6.81 -22.95
N VAL A 481 -3.09 7.57 -21.99
CA VAL A 481 -2.47 7.75 -20.68
C VAL A 481 -2.34 6.40 -19.97
N PHE A 482 -1.19 6.22 -19.34
CA PHE A 482 -0.82 5.07 -18.54
C PHE A 482 0.09 5.59 -17.43
N GLY A 483 -0.50 5.82 -16.26
CA GLY A 483 0.22 6.28 -15.06
C GLY A 483 0.71 5.12 -14.22
N TYR A 484 0.50 5.20 -12.91
CA TYR A 484 0.83 4.11 -12.01
C TYR A 484 0.03 2.86 -12.33
N SER A 485 0.62 1.70 -12.05
CA SER A 485 0.03 0.40 -12.32
C SER A 485 0.49 -0.63 -11.30
N CYS A 486 -0.33 -1.65 -11.09
CA CYS A 486 0.00 -2.84 -10.34
C CYS A 486 -0.64 -4.05 -11.02
N MET A 487 0.14 -5.12 -11.18
CA MET A 487 -0.31 -6.34 -11.86
C MET A 487 -0.02 -7.57 -11.03
N ASP A 488 -0.76 -8.64 -11.32
CA ASP A 488 -0.52 -9.96 -10.76
C ASP A 488 -0.99 -11.07 -11.71
N GLU A 489 -0.49 -12.28 -11.49
CA GLU A 489 -0.91 -13.48 -12.23
C GLU A 489 -2.25 -13.97 -11.70
N LEU A 490 -3.23 -14.11 -12.60
CA LEU A 490 -4.55 -14.66 -12.30
C LEU A 490 -4.49 -16.20 -12.20
N PRO A 491 -5.47 -16.85 -11.54
CA PRO A 491 -5.46 -18.31 -11.36
C PRO A 491 -5.40 -19.13 -12.66
N ASP A 492 -5.80 -18.56 -13.80
CA ASP A 492 -5.73 -19.19 -15.12
C ASP A 492 -4.41 -18.91 -15.87
N GLY A 493 -3.46 -18.22 -15.24
CA GLY A 493 -2.19 -17.79 -15.82
C GLY A 493 -2.28 -16.54 -16.69
N SER A 494 -3.45 -15.92 -16.83
CA SER A 494 -3.56 -14.59 -17.45
C SER A 494 -3.04 -13.49 -16.52
N ILE A 495 -2.83 -12.28 -17.05
CA ILE A 495 -2.29 -11.15 -16.29
C ILE A 495 -3.42 -10.19 -15.93
N GLY A 496 -3.69 -10.02 -14.64
CA GLY A 496 -4.57 -8.98 -14.11
C GLY A 496 -3.78 -7.70 -13.91
N ILE A 497 -4.29 -6.57 -14.37
CA ILE A 497 -3.62 -5.27 -14.20
C ILE A 497 -4.64 -4.18 -13.86
N LEU A 498 -4.34 -3.42 -12.81
CA LEU A 498 -5.03 -2.19 -12.43
C LEU A 498 -4.08 -1.01 -12.69
N TYR A 499 -4.53 -0.01 -13.44
CA TYR A 499 -3.68 1.11 -13.84
C TYR A 499 -4.43 2.43 -14.02
N GLU A 500 -3.71 3.54 -13.85
CA GLU A 500 -4.23 4.90 -14.06
C GLU A 500 -4.40 5.20 -15.55
N THR A 501 -5.62 5.58 -15.95
CA THR A 501 -5.98 5.86 -17.35
C THR A 501 -6.13 7.34 -17.65
N GLU A 502 -6.43 8.17 -16.66
CA GLU A 502 -6.62 9.62 -16.72
C GLU A 502 -6.43 10.17 -15.29
N PRO A 503 -6.28 11.49 -15.07
CA PRO A 503 -6.26 12.04 -13.72
C PRO A 503 -7.47 11.58 -12.90
N GLY A 504 -7.20 10.88 -11.79
CA GLY A 504 -8.24 10.37 -10.88
C GLY A 504 -9.03 9.16 -11.38
N LYS A 505 -8.68 8.54 -12.51
CA LYS A 505 -9.37 7.37 -13.07
C LYS A 505 -8.44 6.18 -13.20
N MET A 506 -8.94 5.01 -12.82
CA MET A 506 -8.22 3.75 -12.94
C MET A 506 -9.06 2.70 -13.64
N LEU A 507 -8.40 1.69 -14.20
CA LEU A 507 -9.03 0.61 -14.93
C LEU A 507 -8.37 -0.73 -14.62
N TYR A 508 -9.20 -1.69 -14.22
CA TYR A 508 -8.84 -3.10 -14.13
C TYR A 508 -9.09 -3.81 -15.46
N ARG A 509 -8.15 -4.66 -15.88
CA ARG A 509 -8.28 -5.58 -17.02
C ARG A 509 -7.56 -6.90 -16.76
N SER A 510 -8.07 -7.97 -17.38
CA SER A 510 -7.35 -9.23 -17.57
C SER A 510 -6.82 -9.31 -19.01
N ILE A 511 -5.59 -9.81 -19.17
CA ILE A 511 -4.90 -9.95 -20.45
C ILE A 511 -4.40 -11.39 -20.57
N ALA A 512 -4.83 -12.11 -21.61
CA ALA A 512 -4.40 -13.48 -21.85
C ALA A 512 -2.88 -13.57 -22.02
N LEU A 513 -2.26 -14.60 -21.43
CA LEU A 513 -0.81 -14.81 -21.51
C LEU A 513 -0.33 -14.90 -22.96
N GLU A 514 -1.07 -15.63 -23.81
CA GLU A 514 -0.77 -15.78 -25.24
C GLU A 514 -0.65 -14.45 -25.98
N ASP A 515 -1.42 -13.43 -25.59
CA ASP A 515 -1.34 -12.10 -26.17
C ASP A 515 -0.07 -11.37 -25.70
N VAL A 516 0.26 -11.50 -24.40
CA VAL A 516 1.46 -10.91 -23.80
C VAL A 516 2.73 -11.41 -24.51
N ILE A 517 2.79 -12.71 -24.82
CA ILE A 517 3.94 -13.35 -25.48
C ILE A 517 3.79 -13.50 -27.00
N ALA A 518 2.78 -12.90 -27.63
CA ALA A 518 2.56 -13.04 -29.07
C ALA A 518 3.65 -12.36 -29.93
N ARG A 519 4.32 -11.33 -29.40
CA ARG A 519 5.25 -10.48 -30.16
C ARG A 519 6.62 -10.42 -29.50
N ARG A 520 7.62 -10.95 -30.21
CA ARG A 520 9.02 -10.87 -29.80
C ARG A 520 9.48 -9.41 -29.68
N TYR A 521 10.31 -9.16 -28.68
CA TYR A 521 11.04 -7.90 -28.55
C TYR A 521 12.08 -7.80 -29.67
N ILE A 522 12.16 -6.64 -30.31
CA ILE A 522 13.15 -6.35 -31.35
C ILE A 522 13.85 -5.07 -30.93
N ASP A 523 15.14 -5.19 -30.61
CA ASP A 523 16.00 -4.05 -30.34
C ASP A 523 16.34 -3.34 -31.67
N MET A 524 16.01 -2.06 -31.78
CA MET A 524 16.31 -1.27 -32.98
C MET A 524 17.82 -1.09 -33.20
N MET A 525 18.65 -1.14 -32.15
CA MET A 525 20.11 -1.09 -32.30
C MET A 525 20.66 -2.33 -33.02
N MET A 526 20.07 -3.52 -32.81
CA MET A 526 20.46 -4.74 -33.54
C MET A 526 20.12 -4.67 -35.04
N VAL A 527 19.09 -3.92 -35.43
CA VAL A 527 18.70 -3.79 -36.85
C VAL A 527 19.75 -3.01 -37.65
N ILE A 528 20.50 -2.11 -37.00
CA ILE A 528 21.57 -1.33 -37.64
C ILE A 528 22.83 -2.18 -37.88
N ILE A 529 23.13 -3.14 -37.00
CA ILE A 529 24.36 -3.96 -37.05
C ILE A 529 24.27 -5.07 -38.12
N LEU A 530 23.06 -5.53 -38.47
CA LEU A 530 22.85 -6.53 -39.53
C LEU A 530 22.85 -5.96 -40.95
N CYS A 531 23.23 -4.69 -41.15
CA CYS A 531 23.48 -4.12 -42.46
C CYS A 531 24.99 -4.18 -42.76
N PRO A 532 25.52 -5.28 -43.32
CA PRO A 532 26.91 -5.30 -43.78
C PRO A 532 27.04 -4.28 -44.90
N THR A 533 28.06 -3.44 -44.80
CA THR A 533 28.52 -2.51 -45.83
C THR A 533 28.55 -3.19 -47.20
N ILE A 534 27.54 -2.91 -48.02
CA ILE A 534 27.66 -3.00 -49.47
C ILE A 534 27.36 -1.60 -49.97
N GLY A 535 28.37 -0.97 -50.56
CA GLY A 535 28.28 0.37 -51.11
C GLY A 535 27.08 0.50 -52.04
N GLY A 536 26.26 1.52 -51.80
CA GLY A 536 25.10 1.81 -52.62
C GLY A 536 24.02 2.52 -51.81
N ILE A 537 23.96 3.84 -51.95
CA ILE A 537 22.85 4.68 -51.52
C ILE A 537 21.54 4.11 -52.10
N VAL A 538 20.67 3.50 -51.29
CA VAL A 538 19.26 3.27 -51.64
C VAL A 538 18.35 3.41 -50.41
N LEU A 539 17.61 4.52 -50.40
CA LEU A 539 16.31 4.80 -49.79
C LEU A 539 15.67 3.71 -48.88
N ILE A 540 15.75 3.93 -47.57
CA ILE A 540 15.03 3.14 -46.55
C ILE A 540 13.58 3.62 -46.47
N ALA A 541 12.70 3.07 -47.32
CA ALA A 541 11.25 3.17 -47.14
C ALA A 541 10.47 1.90 -47.59
N GLY A 542 11.10 0.96 -48.29
CA GLY A 542 10.40 -0.15 -48.96
C GLY A 542 10.31 -1.48 -48.19
N ILE A 543 11.16 -1.74 -47.19
CA ILE A 543 11.33 -3.13 -46.66
C ILE A 543 10.28 -3.49 -45.59
N THR A 544 9.72 -2.52 -44.86
CA THR A 544 8.71 -2.80 -43.82
C THR A 544 7.38 -3.33 -44.39
N LEU A 545 7.04 -3.01 -45.64
CA LEU A 545 5.80 -3.44 -46.29
C LEU A 545 5.85 -4.88 -46.85
N ILE A 546 7.04 -5.41 -47.16
CA ILE A 546 7.19 -6.75 -47.74
C ILE A 546 7.13 -7.83 -46.64
N ALA A 547 7.72 -7.59 -45.47
CA ALA A 547 7.65 -8.52 -44.33
C ALA A 547 6.20 -8.72 -43.83
N ILE A 548 5.40 -7.64 -43.82
CA ILE A 548 3.97 -7.71 -43.42
C ILE A 548 3.13 -8.47 -44.46
N LYS A 549 3.45 -8.37 -45.75
CA LYS A 549 2.74 -9.09 -46.83
C LYS A 549 3.08 -10.59 -46.85
N ILE A 550 4.32 -10.97 -46.54
CA ILE A 550 4.74 -12.38 -46.48
C ILE A 550 4.13 -13.08 -45.24
N TYR A 551 4.03 -12.38 -44.10
CA TYR A 551 3.43 -12.95 -42.89
C TYR A 551 1.92 -13.18 -43.01
N LYS A 552 1.18 -12.27 -43.69
CA LYS A 552 -0.26 -12.48 -43.95
C LYS A 552 -0.56 -13.58 -44.98
N LYS A 553 0.39 -13.98 -45.82
CA LYS A 553 0.18 -15.03 -46.84
C LYS A 553 0.39 -16.46 -46.32
N LYS A 554 1.12 -16.64 -45.21
CA LYS A 554 1.37 -17.97 -44.60
C LYS A 554 0.23 -18.53 -43.74
N LYS A 555 -0.80 -17.74 -43.41
CA LYS A 555 -1.97 -18.21 -42.62
C LYS A 555 -3.13 -18.78 -43.46
N ARG A 556 -2.95 -18.99 -44.77
CA ARG A 556 -4.01 -19.47 -45.67
C ARG A 556 -3.72 -20.75 -46.46
N ILE A 557 -2.65 -21.48 -46.14
CA ILE A 557 -2.37 -22.77 -46.78
C ILE A 557 -1.88 -23.76 -45.71
N THR A 558 -2.83 -24.39 -45.02
CA THR A 558 -2.76 -25.76 -44.49
C THR A 558 -4.15 -26.16 -44.01
N THR A 559 -5.02 -26.48 -44.96
CA THR A 559 -6.10 -27.45 -44.79
C THR A 559 -6.31 -28.09 -46.17
N LEU A 560 -5.65 -29.22 -46.37
CA LEU A 560 -6.01 -30.28 -47.30
C LEU A 560 -5.71 -31.59 -46.58
#